data_AF-A0A352IDB2-F1
#
_entry.id   AF-A0A352IDB2-F1
#
_cell.length_a   1.000
_cell.length_b   1.000
_cell.length_c   1.000
_cell.angle_alpha   90.00
_cell.angle_beta   90.00
_cell.angle_gamma   90.00
#
_symmetry.space_group_name_H-M   'P 1'
#
loop_
_entity.id
_entity.type
_entity.pdbx_description
1 polymer ?
#
loop_
_entity_poly.entity_id
_entity_poly.type
_entity_poly.pdbx_seq_one_letter_code
_entity_poly.pdbx_strand_id
1 'polypeptide(L)' 'LGDNNFPKYYVATFVAEGDTVSTQRLLEGDSIVAPAMAEREGYTFRWQNLPDHITADTVIVGSYVANI' A
#
# COMPACT_ATOMS: atom_id res chain seq x y z
N LEU A 1 -22.69 -12.68 27.38
CA LEU A 1 -22.43 -13.24 26.04
C LEU A 1 -21.40 -12.31 25.44
N GLY A 2 -20.14 -12.75 25.35
CA GLY A 2 -19.02 -11.87 25.00
C GLY A 2 -19.15 -11.34 23.58
N ASP A 3 -18.78 -10.07 23.38
CA ASP A 3 -18.64 -9.48 22.05
C ASP A 3 -17.74 -10.38 21.20
N ASN A 4 -18.32 -11.04 20.19
CA ASN A 4 -17.62 -11.88 19.21
C ASN A 4 -16.87 -11.01 18.19
N ASN A 5 -16.13 -10.01 18.65
CA ASN A 5 -15.36 -9.14 17.75
C ASN A 5 -13.98 -9.76 17.50
N PHE A 6 -13.94 -10.70 16.56
CA PHE A 6 -12.68 -11.23 16.07
C PHE A 6 -11.90 -10.12 15.35
N PRO A 7 -10.57 -10.01 15.55
CA PRO A 7 -9.77 -9.04 14.84
C PRO A 7 -9.89 -9.28 13.34
N LYS A 8 -10.33 -8.24 12.61
CA LYS A 8 -10.38 -8.25 11.15
C LYS A 8 -9.04 -7.82 10.60
N TYR A 9 -8.60 -8.51 9.56
CA TYR A 9 -7.37 -8.19 8.86
C TYR A 9 -7.68 -7.94 7.40
N TYR A 10 -6.91 -7.04 6.82
CA TYR A 10 -6.97 -6.68 5.42
C TYR A 10 -5.57 -6.71 4.82
N VAL A 11 -5.53 -6.80 3.49
CA VAL A 11 -4.29 -6.90 2.73
C VAL A 11 -4.11 -5.65 1.87
N ALA A 12 -3.00 -4.95 2.09
CA ALA A 12 -2.51 -3.92 1.18
C ALA A 12 -1.52 -4.54 0.19
N THR A 13 -1.83 -4.48 -1.11
CA THR A 13 -0.97 -4.98 -2.18
C THR A 13 -0.38 -3.81 -2.95
N PHE A 14 0.95 -3.72 -3.01
CA PHE A 14 1.66 -2.67 -3.72
C PHE A 14 2.12 -3.17 -5.08
N VAL A 15 1.67 -2.48 -6.14
CA VAL A 15 2.01 -2.81 -7.53
C VAL A 15 2.75 -1.64 -8.15
N ALA A 16 3.96 -1.87 -8.65
CA ALA A 16 4.76 -0.87 -9.36
C ALA A 16 5.05 -1.36 -10.77
N GLU A 17 4.80 -0.51 -11.77
CA GLU A 17 5.06 -0.82 -13.20
C GLU A 17 4.41 -2.13 -13.71
N GLY A 18 3.34 -2.61 -13.04
CA GLY A 18 2.64 -3.85 -13.38
C GLY A 18 3.00 -5.06 -12.52
N ASP A 19 4.06 -4.98 -11.71
CA ASP A 19 4.52 -6.07 -10.84
C ASP A 19 4.17 -5.81 -9.38
N THR A 20 3.78 -6.88 -8.66
CA THR A 20 3.59 -6.80 -7.21
C THR A 20 4.94 -6.74 -6.51
N VAL A 21 5.23 -5.63 -5.82
CA VAL A 21 6.51 -5.40 -5.14
C VAL A 21 6.45 -5.60 -3.63
N SER A 22 5.26 -5.57 -3.04
CA SER A 22 5.06 -5.80 -1.60
C SER A 22 3.61 -6.18 -1.29
N THR A 23 3.43 -6.95 -0.23
CA THR A 23 2.12 -7.29 0.33
C THR A 23 2.19 -7.20 1.84
N GLN A 24 1.24 -6.47 2.44
CA GLN A 24 1.16 -6.25 3.89
C GLN A 24 -0.19 -6.74 4.40
N ARG A 25 -0.18 -7.62 5.40
CA ARG A 25 -1.37 -8.01 6.14
C ARG A 25 -1.43 -7.20 7.43
N LEU A 26 -2.48 -6.39 7.56
CA LEU A 26 -2.63 -5.37 8.60
C LEU A 26 -3.98 -5.54 9.31
N LEU A 27 -4.06 -5.14 10.57
CA LEU A 27 -5.33 -5.13 11.31
C LEU A 27 -6.22 -4.00 10.77
N GLU A 28 -7.54 -4.18 10.77
CA GLU A 28 -8.48 -3.08 10.45
C GLU A 28 -8.15 -1.81 11.26
N GLY A 29 -7.91 -0.70 10.56
CA GLY A 29 -7.54 0.59 11.13
C GLY A 29 -6.03 0.83 11.26
N ASP A 30 -5.17 -0.17 11.07
CA ASP A 30 -3.72 0.02 11.12
C ASP A 30 -3.22 0.93 9.99
N SER A 31 -2.13 1.65 10.27
CA SER A 31 -1.49 2.51 9.29
C SER A 31 -0.79 1.73 8.19
N ILE A 32 -0.93 2.20 6.95
CA ILE A 32 -0.26 1.62 5.79
C ILE A 32 1.06 2.34 5.57
N VAL A 33 2.17 1.61 5.57
CA VAL A 33 3.51 2.17 5.29
C VAL A 33 3.98 1.66 3.94
N ALA A 34 3.98 2.53 2.94
CA ALA A 34 4.40 2.14 1.61
C ALA A 34 5.90 1.79 1.56
N PRO A 35 6.30 0.77 0.78
CA PRO A 35 7.70 0.41 0.64
C PRO A 35 8.46 1.52 -0.09
N ALA A 36 9.73 1.68 0.27
CA ALA A 36 10.65 2.53 -0.48
C ALA A 36 10.92 1.91 -1.86
N MET A 37 10.96 2.76 -2.88
CA MET A 37 11.31 2.35 -4.24
C MET A 37 12.71 2.82 -4.59
N ALA A 38 13.34 2.11 -5.52
CA ALA A 38 14.65 2.48 -6.03
C ALA A 38 14.64 3.88 -6.64
N GLU A 39 15.73 4.61 -6.46
CA GLU A 39 15.91 5.89 -7.12
C GLU A 39 16.20 5.66 -8.61
N ARG A 40 15.66 6.52 -9.47
CA ARG A 40 15.85 6.48 -10.92
C ARG A 40 16.18 7.89 -11.40
N GLU A 41 17.37 8.09 -11.98
CA GLU A 41 17.83 9.39 -12.43
C GLU A 41 16.82 10.03 -13.41
N GLY A 42 16.44 11.29 -13.14
CA GLY A 42 15.46 12.00 -13.95
C GLY A 42 14.00 11.59 -13.67
N TYR A 43 13.71 10.75 -12.68
CA TYR A 43 12.36 10.36 -12.30
C TYR A 43 12.11 10.46 -10.79
N THR A 44 10.86 10.65 -10.41
CA THR A 44 10.36 10.56 -9.03
C THR A 44 9.31 9.47 -8.94
N PHE A 45 9.49 8.49 -8.08
CA PHE A 45 8.47 7.47 -7.83
C PHE A 45 7.35 8.00 -6.95
N ARG A 46 6.09 7.67 -7.28
CA ARG A 46 4.92 8.04 -6.46
C ARG A 46 3.91 6.90 -6.39
N TRP A 47 3.46 6.60 -5.17
CA TRP A 47 2.27 5.77 -4.92
C TRP A 47 1.01 6.59 -5.18
N GLN A 48 0.03 5.99 -5.83
CA GLN A 48 -1.27 6.60 -6.12
C GLN A 48 -2.30 6.17 -5.08
N ASN A 49 -3.09 7.14 -4.59
CA ASN A 49 -4.20 6.89 -3.66
C ASN A 49 -3.83 6.04 -2.44
N LEU A 50 -2.62 6.22 -1.90
CA LEU A 50 -2.17 5.54 -0.69
C LEU A 50 -3.07 5.97 0.49
N PRO A 51 -3.89 5.09 1.07
CA PRO A 51 -4.67 5.42 2.25
C PRO A 51 -3.76 5.48 3.48
N ASP A 52 -4.08 6.34 4.44
CA ASP A 52 -3.35 6.37 5.71
C ASP A 52 -3.59 5.11 6.54
N HIS A 53 -4.82 4.56 6.50
CA HIS A 53 -5.27 3.42 7.29
C HIS A 53 -5.96 2.35 6.43
N ILE A 54 -5.78 1.08 6.79
CA ILE A 54 -6.42 -0.03 6.09
C ILE A 54 -7.85 -0.27 6.61
N THR A 55 -8.82 -0.35 5.72
CA THR A 55 -10.24 -0.63 6.08
C THR A 55 -10.89 -1.70 5.20
N ALA A 56 -10.22 -2.06 4.11
CA ALA A 56 -10.59 -3.11 3.18
C ALA A 56 -9.32 -3.59 2.45
N ASP A 57 -9.37 -4.75 1.81
CA ASP A 57 -8.31 -5.17 0.90
C ASP A 57 -8.14 -4.13 -0.20
N THR A 58 -6.90 -3.70 -0.42
CA THR A 58 -6.61 -2.59 -1.33
C THR A 58 -5.40 -2.88 -2.20
N VAL A 59 -5.45 -2.39 -3.44
CA VAL A 59 -4.34 -2.44 -4.37
C VAL A 59 -3.87 -1.01 -4.60
N ILE A 60 -2.62 -0.74 -4.20
CA ILE A 60 -1.98 0.56 -4.29
C ILE A 60 -1.00 0.49 -5.45
N VAL A 61 -1.27 1.28 -6.49
CA VAL A 61 -0.45 1.31 -7.70
C VAL A 61 0.53 2.47 -7.60
N GLY A 62 1.77 2.27 -8.04
CA GLY A 62 2.76 3.33 -8.13
C GLY A 62 3.51 3.31 -9.46
N SER A 63 4.08 4.45 -9.82
CA SER A 63 4.81 4.61 -11.08
C SER A 63 5.90 5.68 -10.95
N TYR A 64 6.87 5.63 -11.86
CA TYR A 64 7.89 6.67 -11.99
C TYR A 64 7.38 7.80 -12.88
N VAL A 65 7.46 9.03 -12.38
CA VAL A 65 7.10 10.25 -13.13
C VAL A 65 8.39 10.98 -13.50
N ALA A 66 8.55 11.35 -14.78
CA ALA A 66 9.72 12.09 -15.24
C ALA A 66 9.77 13.48 -14.58
N ASN A 67 10.97 13.87 -14.15
CA ASN A 67 11.25 15.18 -13.60
C ASN A 67 11.44 16.14 -14.79
N ILE A 68 10.39 16.90 -15.13
CA ILE A 68 10.44 17.93 -16.18
C ILE A 68 10.90 19.28 -15.64
#